data_AF-A0A1A6H4K0-F1
#
_entry.id   AF-A0A1A6H4K0-F1
#
_cell.length_a   1.000
_cell.length_b   1.000
_cell.length_c   1.000
_cell.angle_alpha   90.00
_cell.angle_beta   90.00
_cell.angle_gamma   90.00
#
_symmetry.space_group_name_H-M   'P 1'
#
loop_
_entity.id
_entity.type
_entity.pdbx_description
1 polymer ?
#
loop_
_entity_poly.entity_id
_entity_poly.type
_entity_poly.pdbx_seq_one_letter_code
_entity_poly.pdbx_strand_id
1 'polypeptide(L)'
;MKCHYEALGVRRDASEEELKKAYRKLALRWHPGRYDNHREALLKGGLDGEYQDDSLDLLHYFTVTCYSGYGDDEKGFYAVYRDVFELIAKEELECMSEGDAEDFPNFGDSQSDYDTVVHPFYAYWQSFCTQKNFAWKEEYDTRQASNRWEKRAMEKENKKIRDKARKEKNELVRQLVAFIRKRDKRVQAHRRLVEEQNAEKARKAEEMRRQQKLKQAKYAVCN
;
A
#
# COMPACT_ATOMS: atom_id res chain seq x y z
N MET A 1 29.35 1.76 -34.33
CA MET A 1 28.74 0.44 -34.55
C MET A 1 29.33 -0.50 -33.50
N LYS A 2 28.53 -1.03 -32.56
CA LYS A 2 29.04 -1.91 -31.49
C LYS A 2 29.31 -3.30 -32.07
N CYS A 3 30.46 -3.91 -31.75
CA CYS A 3 30.74 -5.28 -32.22
C CYS A 3 29.96 -6.33 -31.40
N HIS A 4 29.78 -7.55 -31.93
CA HIS A 4 29.01 -8.61 -31.25
C HIS A 4 29.60 -9.00 -29.88
N TYR A 5 30.93 -8.96 -29.75
CA TYR A 5 31.62 -9.21 -28.48
C TYR A 5 31.36 -8.09 -27.46
N GLU A 6 31.36 -6.82 -27.89
CA GLU A 6 30.98 -5.68 -27.05
C GLU A 6 29.50 -5.73 -26.65
N ALA A 7 28.60 -6.16 -27.55
CA ALA A 7 27.19 -6.32 -27.24
C ALA A 7 26.93 -7.42 -26.20
N LEU A 8 27.76 -8.46 -26.19
CA LEU A 8 27.72 -9.55 -25.20
C LEU A 8 28.51 -9.24 -23.91
N GLY A 9 29.26 -8.14 -23.87
CA GLY A 9 30.10 -7.77 -22.73
C GLY A 9 31.29 -8.72 -22.50
N VAL A 10 31.80 -9.36 -23.56
CA VAL A 10 32.91 -10.32 -23.50
C VAL A 10 34.09 -9.85 -24.35
N ARG A 11 35.29 -10.36 -24.03
CA ARG A 11 36.49 -10.08 -24.82
C ARG A 11 36.41 -10.76 -26.20
N ARG A 12 37.17 -10.24 -27.17
CA ARG A 12 37.18 -10.77 -28.55
C ARG A 12 37.81 -12.17 -28.66
N ASP A 13 38.57 -12.59 -27.65
CA ASP A 13 39.18 -13.91 -27.54
C ASP A 13 38.39 -14.85 -26.62
N ALA A 14 37.13 -14.49 -26.28
CA ALA A 14 36.26 -15.32 -25.47
C ALA A 14 36.05 -16.70 -26.10
N SER A 15 36.15 -17.72 -25.26
CA SER A 15 35.88 -19.11 -25.63
C SER A 15 34.42 -19.33 -26.03
N GLU A 16 34.14 -20.40 -26.78
CA GLU A 16 32.77 -20.74 -27.18
C GLU A 16 31.84 -20.93 -25.96
N GLU A 17 32.37 -21.47 -24.86
CA GLU A 17 31.63 -21.62 -23.61
C GLU A 17 31.27 -20.27 -22.98
N GLU A 18 32.21 -19.33 -22.94
CA GLU A 18 32.00 -17.96 -22.45
C GLU A 18 31.01 -17.19 -23.31
N LEU A 19 31.09 -17.33 -24.63
CA LEU A 19 30.13 -16.75 -25.58
C LEU A 19 28.72 -17.30 -25.34
N LYS A 20 28.57 -18.63 -25.22
CA LYS A 20 27.27 -19.26 -24.90
C LYS A 20 26.75 -18.81 -23.53
N LYS A 21 27.62 -18.65 -22.52
CA LYS A 21 27.24 -18.19 -21.18
C LYS A 21 26.78 -16.74 -21.19
N ALA A 22 27.52 -15.85 -21.85
CA ALA A 22 27.16 -14.44 -21.99
C ALA A 22 25.88 -14.25 -22.79
N TYR A 23 25.75 -14.95 -23.92
CA TYR A 23 24.54 -14.96 -24.73
C TYR A 23 23.34 -15.45 -23.94
N ARG A 24 23.44 -16.58 -23.21
CA ARG A 24 22.36 -17.05 -22.32
C ARG A 24 22.00 -15.99 -21.29
N LYS A 25 22.97 -15.35 -20.63
CA LYS A 25 22.72 -14.30 -19.63
C LYS A 25 21.95 -13.11 -20.23
N LEU A 26 22.33 -12.64 -21.41
CA LEU A 26 21.64 -11.54 -22.11
C LEU A 26 20.28 -11.97 -22.68
N ALA A 27 20.18 -13.15 -23.27
CA ALA A 27 18.91 -13.68 -23.76
C ALA A 27 17.92 -13.83 -22.61
N LEU A 28 18.37 -14.25 -21.42
CA LEU A 28 17.55 -14.32 -20.21
C LEU A 28 17.12 -12.94 -19.69
N ARG A 29 17.98 -11.91 -19.84
CA ARG A 29 17.70 -10.50 -19.50
C ARG A 29 16.61 -9.91 -20.38
N TRP A 30 16.63 -10.21 -21.68
CA TRP A 30 15.72 -9.67 -22.69
C TRP A 30 14.61 -10.64 -23.09
N HIS A 31 14.47 -11.78 -22.43
CA HIS A 31 13.42 -12.75 -22.71
C HIS A 31 12.06 -12.18 -22.29
N PRO A 32 11.03 -12.17 -23.16
CA PRO A 32 9.74 -11.53 -22.89
C PRO A 32 9.16 -11.85 -21.51
N GLY A 33 9.05 -13.14 -21.13
CA GLY A 33 8.51 -13.53 -19.83
C GLY A 33 9.32 -13.19 -18.56
N ARG A 34 10.60 -12.78 -18.63
CA ARG A 34 11.33 -12.18 -17.46
C ARG A 34 11.37 -10.66 -17.59
N TYR A 35 11.38 -10.13 -18.81
CA TYR A 35 11.19 -8.71 -19.01
C TYR A 35 9.85 -8.25 -18.46
N ASP A 36 8.76 -9.01 -18.66
CA ASP A 36 7.43 -8.61 -18.18
C ASP A 36 7.32 -8.69 -16.64
N ASN A 37 7.80 -9.79 -16.04
CA ASN A 37 7.70 -9.99 -14.59
C ASN A 37 8.68 -9.11 -13.80
N HIS A 38 9.89 -8.87 -14.34
CA HIS A 38 10.96 -8.13 -13.68
C HIS A 38 11.24 -6.79 -14.37
N ARG A 39 10.29 -6.27 -15.16
CA ARG A 39 10.41 -5.04 -15.95
C ARG A 39 10.88 -3.89 -15.08
N GLU A 40 10.20 -3.72 -13.95
CA GLU A 40 10.48 -2.67 -12.97
C GLU A 40 11.86 -2.84 -12.32
N ALA A 41 12.25 -4.07 -11.99
CA ALA A 41 13.57 -4.39 -11.43
C ALA A 41 14.70 -4.06 -12.42
N LEU A 42 14.47 -4.36 -13.71
CA LEU A 42 15.43 -4.15 -14.79
C LEU A 42 15.52 -2.68 -15.23
N LEU A 43 14.40 -1.94 -15.21
CA LEU A 43 14.33 -0.50 -15.50
C LEU A 43 14.93 0.34 -14.36
N LYS A 44 14.76 -0.06 -13.10
CA LYS A 44 15.29 0.63 -11.91
C LYS A 44 16.74 0.25 -11.54
N GLY A 45 17.50 -0.37 -12.45
CA GLY A 45 18.97 -0.52 -12.30
C GLY A 45 19.50 -1.93 -11.95
N GLY A 46 18.69 -2.98 -11.99
CA GLY A 46 19.14 -4.32 -11.60
C GLY A 46 19.90 -5.09 -12.69
N LEU A 47 21.24 -5.11 -12.62
CA LEU A 47 22.05 -6.29 -12.98
C LEU A 47 23.48 -6.27 -12.37
N ASP A 48 23.95 -5.13 -11.85
CA ASP A 48 25.35 -4.95 -11.45
C ASP A 48 25.57 -4.40 -10.01
N GLY A 49 24.53 -3.96 -9.26
CA GLY A 49 24.71 -3.47 -7.89
C GLY A 49 23.45 -2.81 -7.33
N GLU A 50 23.03 -3.28 -6.15
CA GLU A 50 22.02 -2.73 -5.21
C GLU A 50 20.78 -2.05 -5.83
N TYR A 51 19.64 -2.76 -5.86
CA TYR A 51 18.33 -2.12 -6.02
C TYR A 51 18.12 -1.16 -4.84
N GLN A 52 18.23 0.14 -5.09
CA GLN A 52 17.79 1.15 -4.14
C GLN A 52 16.27 1.19 -4.20
N ASP A 53 15.66 0.77 -3.10
CA ASP A 53 14.23 0.87 -2.90
C ASP A 53 13.90 2.35 -2.65
N ASP A 54 13.77 3.13 -3.73
CA ASP A 54 13.37 4.55 -3.69
C ASP A 54 11.92 4.74 -3.22
N SER A 55 11.29 3.70 -2.66
CA SER A 55 9.95 3.83 -2.11
C SER A 55 9.94 4.73 -0.87
N LEU A 56 8.85 5.46 -0.73
CA LEU A 56 8.66 6.38 0.40
C LEU A 56 8.91 5.66 1.74
N ASP A 57 9.81 6.20 2.57
CA ASP A 57 10.03 5.72 3.94
C ASP A 57 8.86 6.13 4.84
N LEU A 58 7.83 5.29 4.80
CA LEU A 58 6.62 5.48 5.56
C LEU A 58 6.85 5.48 7.08
N LEU A 59 7.95 4.89 7.60
CA LEU A 59 8.25 4.88 9.03
C LEU A 59 8.51 6.29 9.57
N HIS A 60 9.08 7.19 8.76
CA HIS A 60 9.30 8.59 9.12
C HIS A 60 8.00 9.29 9.55
N TYR A 61 6.86 8.88 8.98
CA TYR A 61 5.56 9.50 9.16
C TYR A 61 4.74 8.93 10.33
N PHE A 62 5.30 7.98 11.10
CA PHE A 62 4.73 7.48 12.36
C PHE A 62 5.05 8.36 13.58
N THR A 63 5.56 9.56 13.35
CA THR A 63 5.98 10.47 14.39
C THR A 63 5.16 11.75 14.33
N VAL A 64 4.92 12.39 15.48
CA VAL A 64 4.24 13.70 15.50
C VAL A 64 5.16 14.84 15.07
N THR A 65 6.44 14.56 14.86
CA THR A 65 7.47 15.52 14.45
C THR A 65 7.52 15.75 12.94
N CYS A 66 6.85 14.90 12.14
CA CYS A 66 6.81 15.07 10.69
C CYS A 66 5.82 16.16 10.22
N TYR A 67 5.01 16.72 11.13
CA TYR A 67 4.08 17.80 10.84
C TYR A 67 4.05 18.84 11.97
N SER A 68 3.55 20.04 11.67
CA SER A 68 3.44 21.18 12.57
C SER A 68 2.00 21.67 12.63
N GLY A 69 1.28 21.31 13.69
CA GLY A 69 -0.10 21.74 13.88
C GLY A 69 -1.10 21.02 12.95
N TYR A 70 -2.34 21.49 12.98
CA TYR A 70 -3.48 20.92 12.25
C TYR A 70 -4.07 21.95 11.27
N GLY A 71 -3.20 22.75 10.65
CA GLY A 71 -3.57 23.64 9.56
C GLY A 71 -3.34 22.98 8.19
N ASP A 72 -3.67 23.75 7.15
CA ASP A 72 -3.40 23.41 5.75
C ASP A 72 -2.13 24.08 5.22
N ASP A 73 -1.26 24.54 6.13
CA ASP A 73 0.08 25.00 5.78
C ASP A 73 0.92 23.84 5.23
N GLU A 74 1.99 24.15 4.50
CA GLU A 74 2.84 23.15 3.82
C GLU A 74 3.39 22.07 4.78
N LYS A 75 3.55 22.41 6.06
CA LYS A 75 4.02 21.48 7.10
C LYS A 75 2.90 21.01 8.02
N GLY A 76 1.67 21.41 7.77
CA GLY A 76 0.50 21.06 8.56
C GLY A 76 0.15 19.59 8.40
N PHE A 77 -0.55 19.04 9.40
CA PHE A 77 -0.99 17.64 9.40
C PHE A 77 -1.66 17.22 8.08
N TYR A 78 -2.55 18.07 7.54
CA TYR A 78 -3.33 17.70 6.35
C TYR A 78 -2.50 17.73 5.07
N ALA A 79 -1.62 18.73 4.91
CA ALA A 79 -0.73 18.78 3.74
C ALA A 79 0.27 17.62 3.73
N VAL A 80 0.97 17.41 4.85
CA VAL A 80 1.98 16.34 4.95
C VAL A 80 1.40 14.97 4.63
N TYR A 81 0.24 14.63 5.22
CA TYR A 81 -0.35 13.31 4.97
C TYR A 81 -1.07 13.21 3.62
N ARG A 82 -1.61 14.30 3.08
CA ARG A 82 -2.13 14.32 1.71
C ARG A 82 -1.02 13.98 0.71
N ASP A 83 0.12 14.64 0.81
CA ASP A 83 1.26 14.42 -0.08
C ASP A 83 1.78 12.97 0.01
N VAL A 84 1.82 12.40 1.24
CA VAL A 84 2.19 10.99 1.45
C VAL A 84 1.25 10.04 0.71
N PHE A 85 -0.06 10.23 0.81
CA PHE A 85 -1.03 9.33 0.14
C PHE A 85 -1.10 9.56 -1.36
N GLU A 86 -0.87 10.79 -1.85
CA GLU A 86 -0.73 11.08 -3.28
C GLU A 86 0.51 10.40 -3.86
N LEU A 87 1.64 10.38 -3.13
CA LEU A 87 2.84 9.65 -3.53
C LEU A 87 2.60 8.13 -3.55
N ILE A 88 1.93 7.57 -2.53
CA ILE A 88 1.57 6.15 -2.54
C ILE A 88 0.65 5.84 -3.73
N ALA A 89 -0.40 6.63 -3.94
CA ALA A 89 -1.34 6.43 -5.05
C ALA A 89 -0.63 6.50 -6.41
N LYS A 90 0.30 7.45 -6.57
CA LYS A 90 1.13 7.56 -7.79
C LYS A 90 2.00 6.33 -7.99
N GLU A 91 2.70 5.87 -6.94
CA GLU A 91 3.51 4.65 -7.01
C GLU A 91 2.67 3.41 -7.39
N GLU A 92 1.45 3.31 -6.90
CA GLU A 92 0.56 2.19 -7.21
C GLU A 92 0.02 2.28 -8.65
N LEU A 93 -0.34 3.49 -9.11
CA LEU A 93 -0.83 3.71 -10.47
C LEU A 93 0.24 3.40 -11.53
N GLU A 94 1.52 3.71 -11.26
CA GLU A 94 2.64 3.36 -12.14
C GLU A 94 2.77 1.83 -12.35
N CYS A 95 2.30 1.03 -11.40
CA CYS A 95 2.31 -0.44 -11.47
C CYS A 95 1.04 -1.01 -12.14
N MET A 96 -0.01 -0.22 -12.34
CA MET A 96 -1.28 -0.64 -12.93
C MET A 96 -1.27 -0.49 -14.45
N SER A 97 -2.10 -1.28 -15.13
CA SER A 97 -2.33 -1.11 -16.57
C SER A 97 -3.25 0.11 -16.81
N GLU A 98 -3.11 0.80 -17.94
CA GLU A 98 -3.89 2.04 -18.23
C GLU A 98 -5.42 1.84 -18.21
N GLY A 99 -5.92 0.60 -18.24
CA GLY A 99 -7.35 0.28 -18.18
C GLY A 99 -7.91 -0.01 -16.78
N ASP A 100 -7.04 -0.16 -15.77
CA ASP A 100 -7.43 -0.58 -14.41
C ASP A 100 -7.34 0.55 -13.38
N ALA A 101 -7.08 1.79 -13.80
CA ALA A 101 -6.86 2.92 -12.90
C ALA A 101 -8.08 3.15 -11.97
N GLU A 102 -8.03 2.58 -10.77
CA GLU A 102 -8.97 2.89 -9.71
C GLU A 102 -8.68 4.31 -9.19
N ASP A 103 -9.74 5.09 -9.04
CA ASP A 103 -9.63 6.45 -8.51
C ASP A 103 -9.38 6.38 -7.00
N PHE A 104 -8.13 6.63 -6.60
CA PHE A 104 -7.73 6.59 -5.19
C PHE A 104 -8.39 7.76 -4.45
N PRO A 105 -9.12 7.53 -3.34
CA PRO A 105 -9.73 8.62 -2.61
C PRO A 105 -8.67 9.52 -1.99
N ASN A 106 -8.84 10.83 -2.19
CA ASN A 106 -7.93 11.85 -1.66
C ASN A 106 -8.11 12.05 -0.15
N PHE A 107 -7.07 12.59 0.50
CA PHE A 107 -7.09 12.85 1.94
C PHE A 107 -7.86 14.11 2.34
N GLY A 108 -8.04 15.03 1.39
CA GLY A 108 -8.64 16.35 1.60
C GLY A 108 -7.75 17.33 2.38
N ASP A 109 -8.42 18.22 3.08
CA ASP A 109 -7.89 19.35 3.86
C ASP A 109 -8.56 19.45 5.24
N SER A 110 -8.23 20.48 6.02
CA SER A 110 -8.77 20.66 7.38
C SER A 110 -10.29 20.85 7.44
N GLN A 111 -10.91 21.32 6.37
CA GLN A 111 -12.35 21.63 6.29
C GLN A 111 -13.16 20.57 5.54
N SER A 112 -12.51 19.52 5.05
CA SER A 112 -13.16 18.48 4.27
C SER A 112 -14.25 17.77 5.06
N ASP A 113 -15.38 17.58 4.40
CA ASP A 113 -16.56 16.96 4.99
C ASP A 113 -16.31 15.49 5.36
N TYR A 114 -16.89 15.09 6.50
CA TYR A 114 -16.62 13.76 7.03
C TYR A 114 -17.23 12.65 6.17
N ASP A 115 -18.46 12.82 5.69
CA ASP A 115 -19.19 11.74 5.02
C ASP A 115 -18.77 11.57 3.55
N THR A 116 -18.37 12.66 2.89
CA THR A 116 -18.04 12.67 1.46
C THR A 116 -16.55 12.52 1.16
N VAL A 117 -15.66 12.93 2.06
CA VAL A 117 -14.21 12.87 1.84
C VAL A 117 -13.53 11.98 2.88
N VAL A 118 -13.66 12.31 4.17
CA VAL A 118 -12.87 11.68 5.23
C VAL A 118 -13.24 10.20 5.41
N HIS A 119 -14.53 9.87 5.44
CA HIS A 119 -15.01 8.51 5.62
C HIS A 119 -14.66 7.61 4.42
N PRO A 120 -14.93 8.00 3.15
CA PRO A 120 -14.50 7.23 1.99
C PRO A 120 -13.00 7.00 1.92
N PHE A 121 -12.20 8.04 2.21
CA PHE A 121 -10.74 7.92 2.32
C PHE A 121 -10.35 6.82 3.30
N TYR A 122 -10.83 6.90 4.55
CA TYR A 122 -10.46 5.94 5.57
C TYR A 122 -11.02 4.53 5.32
N ALA A 123 -12.17 4.41 4.67
CA ALA A 123 -12.77 3.12 4.31
C ALA A 123 -11.90 2.37 3.29
N TYR A 124 -11.39 3.09 2.28
CA TYR A 124 -10.49 2.53 1.28
C TYR A 124 -9.12 2.21 1.88
N TRP A 125 -8.45 3.21 2.47
CA TRP A 125 -7.05 3.07 2.90
C TRP A 125 -6.85 2.12 4.09
N GLN A 126 -7.88 1.86 4.91
CA GLN A 126 -7.82 0.80 5.93
C GLN A 126 -7.81 -0.61 5.35
N SER A 127 -8.36 -0.79 4.16
CA SER A 127 -8.38 -2.06 3.44
C SER A 127 -7.35 -2.12 2.30
N PHE A 128 -6.48 -1.11 2.19
CA PHE A 128 -5.47 -0.96 1.14
C PHE A 128 -4.71 -2.25 0.82
N CYS A 129 -4.58 -2.54 -0.47
CA CYS A 129 -3.76 -3.63 -1.02
C CYS A 129 -2.93 -3.08 -2.17
N THR A 130 -1.60 -3.19 -2.06
CA THR A 130 -0.69 -2.83 -3.13
C THR A 130 -0.88 -3.71 -4.36
N GLN A 131 -0.79 -3.10 -5.53
CA GLN A 131 -0.80 -3.74 -6.85
C GLN A 131 0.61 -4.23 -7.25
N LYS A 132 1.64 -3.88 -6.47
CA LYS A 132 3.02 -4.30 -6.73
C LYS A 132 3.16 -5.83 -6.74
N ASN A 133 3.90 -6.33 -7.74
CA ASN A 133 4.10 -7.76 -7.94
C ASN A 133 5.25 -8.33 -7.08
N PHE A 134 6.19 -7.49 -6.62
CA PHE A 134 7.40 -7.83 -5.84
C PHE A 134 8.33 -8.86 -6.49
N ALA A 135 8.29 -9.02 -7.82
CA ALA A 135 9.13 -9.98 -8.53
C ALA A 135 10.64 -9.68 -8.35
N TRP A 136 11.02 -8.43 -8.09
CA TRP A 136 12.41 -8.05 -7.79
C TRP A 136 12.92 -8.57 -6.45
N LYS A 137 12.04 -9.00 -5.54
CA LYS A 137 12.44 -9.63 -4.28
C LYS A 137 12.73 -11.13 -4.44
N GLU A 138 12.47 -11.73 -5.59
CA GLU A 138 12.72 -13.14 -5.83
C GLU A 138 14.20 -13.49 -5.76
N GLU A 139 14.53 -14.51 -4.97
CA GLU A 139 15.91 -14.96 -4.76
C GLU A 139 16.33 -16.05 -5.77
N TYR A 140 15.38 -16.86 -6.24
CA TYR A 140 15.67 -18.02 -7.08
C TYR A 140 15.32 -17.76 -8.55
N ASP A 141 16.27 -17.97 -9.47
CA ASP A 141 15.99 -18.02 -10.90
C ASP A 141 15.49 -19.42 -11.29
N THR A 142 14.17 -19.57 -11.47
CA THR A 142 13.49 -20.85 -11.75
C THR A 142 13.96 -21.54 -13.04
N ARG A 143 14.69 -20.83 -13.89
CA ARG A 143 15.28 -21.37 -15.14
C ARG A 143 16.57 -22.16 -14.89
N GLN A 144 17.19 -21.99 -13.72
CA GLN A 144 18.39 -22.73 -13.32
C GLN A 144 18.06 -24.10 -12.69
N ALA A 145 16.78 -24.40 -12.48
CA ALA A 145 16.34 -25.67 -11.91
C ALA A 145 16.79 -26.85 -12.80
N SER A 146 17.39 -27.86 -12.19
CA SER A 146 17.83 -29.09 -12.85
C SER A 146 16.65 -30.00 -13.23
N ASN A 147 15.52 -29.88 -12.53
CA ASN A 147 14.35 -30.72 -12.74
C ASN A 147 13.04 -30.02 -12.33
N ARG A 148 11.91 -30.66 -12.66
CA ARG A 148 10.56 -30.13 -12.41
C ARG A 148 10.24 -29.92 -10.94
N TRP A 149 10.72 -30.79 -10.05
CA TRP A 149 10.46 -30.67 -8.61
C TRP A 149 11.23 -29.51 -8.00
N GLU A 150 12.49 -29.35 -8.38
CA GLU A 150 13.32 -28.21 -8.00
C GLU A 150 12.72 -26.89 -8.50
N LYS A 151 12.28 -26.85 -9.77
CA LYS A 151 11.60 -25.66 -10.32
C LYS A 151 10.37 -25.27 -9.47
N ARG A 152 9.54 -26.25 -9.10
CA ARG A 152 8.36 -26.02 -8.25
C ARG A 152 8.74 -25.57 -6.84
N ALA A 153 9.83 -26.09 -6.28
CA ALA A 153 10.33 -25.65 -4.97
C ALA A 153 10.80 -24.19 -5.03
N MET A 154 11.55 -23.82 -6.07
CA MET A 154 11.97 -22.44 -6.32
C MET A 154 10.78 -21.49 -6.51
N GLU A 155 9.80 -21.85 -7.35
CA GLU A 155 8.57 -21.07 -7.57
C GLU A 155 7.78 -20.86 -6.26
N LYS A 156 7.69 -21.91 -5.43
CA LYS A 156 7.02 -21.85 -4.14
C LYS A 156 7.75 -20.92 -3.17
N GLU A 157 9.08 -20.96 -3.13
CA GLU A 157 9.87 -20.08 -2.26
C GLU A 157 9.79 -18.63 -2.71
N ASN A 158 9.96 -18.37 -4.01
CA ASN A 158 9.72 -17.04 -4.59
C ASN A 158 8.32 -16.51 -4.27
N LYS A 159 7.28 -17.35 -4.40
CA LYS A 159 5.91 -16.94 -4.03
C LYS A 159 5.81 -16.53 -2.56
N LYS A 160 6.43 -17.28 -1.64
CA LYS A 160 6.45 -16.89 -0.21
C LYS A 160 7.15 -15.56 0.01
N ILE A 161 8.28 -15.33 -0.66
CA ILE A 161 9.03 -14.07 -0.56
C ILE A 161 8.17 -12.90 -1.04
N ARG A 162 7.53 -13.02 -2.21
CA ARG A 162 6.62 -12.00 -2.76
C ARG A 162 5.41 -11.76 -1.85
N ASP A 163 4.78 -12.84 -1.36
CA ASP A 163 3.61 -12.74 -0.49
C ASP A 163 3.97 -12.08 0.86
N LYS A 164 5.16 -12.37 1.40
CA LYS A 164 5.69 -11.71 2.61
C LYS A 164 5.92 -10.22 2.38
N ALA A 165 6.62 -9.84 1.29
CA ALA A 165 6.89 -8.44 0.96
C ALA A 165 5.59 -7.65 0.74
N ARG A 166 4.61 -8.23 0.04
CA ARG A 166 3.28 -7.63 -0.14
C ARG A 166 2.57 -7.42 1.20
N LYS A 167 2.61 -8.43 2.07
CA LYS A 167 2.00 -8.33 3.41
C LYS A 167 2.65 -7.23 4.23
N GLU A 168 3.97 -7.11 4.22
CA GLU A 168 4.71 -6.08 4.94
C GLU A 168 4.35 -4.68 4.46
N LYS A 169 4.34 -4.42 3.14
CA LYS A 169 3.94 -3.12 2.57
C LYS A 169 2.50 -2.76 2.94
N ASN A 170 1.56 -3.70 2.78
CA ASN A 170 0.15 -3.48 3.09
C ASN A 170 -0.06 -3.16 4.57
N GLU A 171 0.55 -3.94 5.45
CA GLU A 171 0.43 -3.75 6.89
C GLU A 171 1.01 -2.39 7.31
N LEU A 172 2.14 -1.98 6.73
CA LEU A 172 2.75 -0.70 7.05
C LEU A 172 1.84 0.48 6.66
N VAL A 173 1.26 0.47 5.45
CA VAL A 173 0.29 1.49 5.03
C VAL A 173 -0.94 1.50 5.94
N ARG A 174 -1.52 0.33 6.26
CA ARG A 174 -2.70 0.23 7.13
C ARG A 174 -2.42 0.69 8.56
N GLN A 175 -1.23 0.40 9.09
CA GLN A 175 -0.78 0.91 10.39
C GLN A 175 -0.62 2.43 10.37
N LEU A 176 -0.10 2.99 9.28
CA LEU A 176 0.02 4.43 9.11
C LEU A 176 -1.37 5.08 9.10
N VAL A 177 -2.32 4.51 8.34
CA VAL A 177 -3.71 4.97 8.30
C VAL A 177 -4.35 4.92 9.70
N ALA A 178 -4.13 3.84 10.45
CA ALA A 178 -4.63 3.72 11.82
C ALA A 178 -3.98 4.74 12.77
N PHE A 179 -2.70 5.05 12.59
CA PHE A 179 -1.96 6.06 13.34
C PHE A 179 -2.53 7.46 13.10
N ILE A 180 -2.77 7.81 11.82
CA ILE A 180 -3.31 9.10 11.37
C ILE A 180 -4.77 9.25 11.82
N ARG A 181 -5.61 8.23 11.61
CA ARG A 181 -7.04 8.26 11.97
C ARG A 181 -7.28 8.57 13.44
N LYS A 182 -6.42 8.08 14.34
CA LYS A 182 -6.50 8.37 15.78
C LYS A 182 -6.21 9.85 16.10
N ARG A 183 -5.45 10.54 15.26
CA ARG A 183 -4.96 11.92 15.46
C ARG A 183 -5.72 12.96 14.64
N ASP A 184 -6.40 12.56 13.59
CA ASP A 184 -7.16 13.43 12.70
C ASP A 184 -8.29 14.14 13.46
N LYS A 185 -8.30 15.48 13.41
CA LYS A 185 -9.29 16.30 14.13
C LYS A 185 -10.69 16.16 13.55
N ARG A 186 -10.83 15.92 12.25
CA ARG A 186 -12.11 15.69 11.58
C ARG A 186 -12.75 14.41 12.13
N VAL A 187 -11.95 13.35 12.29
CA VAL A 187 -12.39 12.07 12.85
C VAL A 187 -12.71 12.19 14.34
N GLN A 188 -11.89 12.91 15.11
CA GLN A 188 -12.15 13.15 16.54
C GLN A 188 -13.44 13.96 16.75
N ALA A 189 -13.69 14.99 15.93
CA ALA A 189 -14.89 15.79 15.97
C ALA A 189 -16.13 14.95 15.66
N HIS A 190 -16.10 14.16 14.57
CA HIS A 190 -17.21 13.28 14.22
C HIS A 190 -17.48 12.22 15.30
N ARG A 191 -16.44 11.61 15.87
CA ARG A 191 -16.59 10.65 16.98
C ARG A 191 -17.33 11.28 18.16
N ARG A 192 -16.93 12.49 18.58
CA ARG A 192 -17.59 13.21 19.69
C ARG A 192 -19.06 13.49 19.36
N LEU A 193 -19.35 13.97 18.16
CA LEU A 193 -20.72 14.21 17.70
C LEU A 193 -21.58 12.94 17.78
N VAL A 194 -21.06 11.81 17.30
CA VAL A 194 -21.77 10.52 17.33
C VAL A 194 -21.99 10.05 18.78
N GLU A 195 -20.98 10.20 19.65
CA GLU A 195 -21.09 9.87 21.07
C GLU A 195 -22.19 10.71 21.76
N GLU A 196 -22.24 12.02 21.49
CA GLU A 196 -23.27 12.93 22.01
C GLU A 196 -24.67 12.56 21.51
N GLN A 197 -24.83 12.32 20.20
CA GLN A 197 -26.10 11.89 19.61
C GLN A 197 -26.58 10.55 20.19
N ASN A 198 -25.67 9.60 20.39
CA ASN A 198 -25.99 8.31 20.98
C ASN A 198 -26.38 8.44 22.46
N ALA A 199 -25.69 9.30 23.22
CA ALA A 199 -26.04 9.58 24.61
C ALA A 199 -27.41 10.27 24.72
N GLU A 200 -27.74 11.21 23.83
CA GLU A 200 -29.05 11.86 23.80
C GLU A 200 -30.16 10.84 23.46
N LYS A 201 -29.96 10.00 22.44
CA LYS A 201 -30.89 8.92 22.08
C LYS A 201 -31.09 7.95 23.25
N ALA A 202 -30.03 7.59 23.97
CA ALA A 202 -30.11 6.72 25.15
C ALA A 202 -30.91 7.37 26.29
N ARG A 203 -30.67 8.66 26.59
CA ARG A 203 -31.42 9.42 27.60
C ARG A 203 -32.91 9.48 27.25
N LYS A 204 -33.26 9.80 26.00
CA LYS A 204 -34.66 9.82 25.54
C LYS A 204 -35.31 8.44 25.66
N ALA A 205 -34.59 7.38 25.30
CA ALA A 205 -35.10 6.01 25.43
C ALA A 205 -35.34 5.60 26.89
N GLU A 206 -34.45 5.98 27.81
CA GLU A 206 -34.63 5.72 29.25
C GLU A 206 -35.82 6.49 29.84
N GLU A 207 -35.95 7.77 29.48
CA GLU A 207 -37.08 8.60 29.92
C GLU A 207 -38.42 8.04 29.43
N MET A 208 -38.50 7.66 28.15
CA MET A 208 -39.68 7.02 27.58
C MET A 208 -40.03 5.71 28.31
N ARG A 209 -39.03 4.87 28.63
CA ARG A 209 -39.23 3.65 29.42
C ARG A 209 -39.73 3.95 30.83
N ARG A 210 -39.21 4.99 31.50
CA ARG A 210 -39.66 5.41 32.83
C ARG A 210 -41.10 5.91 32.81
N GLN A 211 -41.45 6.75 31.84
CA GLN A 211 -42.82 7.24 31.67
C GLN A 211 -43.81 6.11 31.38
N GLN A 212 -43.43 5.13 30.55
CA GLN A 212 -44.26 3.94 30.28
C GLN A 212 -44.50 3.12 31.55
N LYS A 213 -43.47 2.86 32.36
CA LYS A 213 -43.60 2.16 33.66
C LYS A 213 -44.54 2.91 34.61
N LEU A 214 -44.40 4.23 34.72
CA LEU A 214 -45.28 5.06 35.56
C LEU A 214 -46.73 5.05 35.07
N LYS A 215 -46.97 5.13 33.76
CA LYS A 215 -48.31 5.01 33.17
C LYS A 215 -48.92 3.65 33.49
N GLN A 216 -48.19 2.55 33.24
CA GLN A 216 -48.67 1.20 33.54
C GLN A 216 -49.01 1.01 35.02
N ALA A 217 -48.14 1.50 35.93
CA ALA A 217 -48.40 1.44 37.37
C ALA A 217 -49.66 2.22 37.77
N LYS A 218 -49.90 3.41 37.20
CA LYS A 218 -51.13 4.17 37.45
C LYS A 218 -52.38 3.43 36.96
N TYR A 219 -52.34 2.82 35.77
CA TYR A 219 -53.46 2.04 35.25
C TYR A 219 -53.76 0.80 36.12
N ALA A 220 -52.75 0.17 36.70
CA ALA A 220 -52.92 -1.00 37.56
C ALA A 220 -53.50 -0.67 38.96
N VAL A 221 -53.44 0.59 39.40
CA VAL A 221 -54.00 1.04 40.70
C VAL A 221 -55.44 1.55 40.57
N CYS A 222 -55.87 1.93 39.36
CA CYS A 222 -57.23 2.44 39.10
C CYS A 222 -58.26 1.38 38.68
N ASN A 223 -57.86 0.13 38.48
CA ASN A 223 -58.72 -1.03 38.25
C ASN A 223 -58.69 -1.96 39.47
#